data_AF-A0A527W9L7-F1
#
_entry.id   AF-A0A527W9L7-F1
#
_cell.length_a   1.000
_cell.length_b   1.000
_cell.length_c   1.000
_cell.angle_alpha   90.00
_cell.angle_beta   90.00
_cell.angle_gamma   90.00
#
_symmetry.space_group_name_H-M   'P 1'
#
loop_
_entity.id
_entity.type
_entity.pdbx_description
1 polymer ?
#
loop_
_entity_poly.entity_id
_entity_poly.type
_entity_poly.pdbx_seq_one_letter_code
_entity_poly.pdbx_strand_id
1 'polypeptide(L)'
;MSMENALPISHLQRLWLYALGGLVMLFLIAPSVIIVIMSFSGSTLLEFPPQEWSLRWYESYFGSIEWRDATVVSVKVAVMTAIVATLLGTAAAYAINARTLRLTG
;
A
#
# COMPACT_ATOMS: atom_id res chain seq x y z
N MET A 1 -39.20 -1.93 24.89
CA MET A 1 -37.80 -2.39 24.94
C MET A 1 -37.04 -1.58 23.92
N SER A 2 -36.61 -0.40 24.33
CA SER A 2 -36.16 0.70 23.47
C SER A 2 -34.90 1.28 24.11
N MET A 3 -33.96 1.68 23.28
CA MET A 3 -32.76 2.48 23.60
C MET A 3 -31.49 1.72 24.04
N GLU A 4 -30.82 1.05 23.10
CA GLU A 4 -29.39 0.67 23.26
C GLU A 4 -28.45 1.29 22.19
N ASN A 5 -28.97 2.18 21.33
CA ASN A 5 -28.18 2.89 20.32
C ASN A 5 -27.87 4.33 20.75
N ALA A 6 -26.86 4.50 21.61
CA ALA A 6 -26.26 5.82 21.79
C ALA A 6 -24.77 5.65 22.09
N LEU A 7 -23.94 5.61 21.05
CA LEU A 7 -22.50 5.85 21.20
C LEU A 7 -22.33 7.32 21.60
N PRO A 8 -22.01 7.68 22.86
CA PRO A 8 -21.94 9.08 23.28
C PRO A 8 -20.50 9.54 23.07
N ILE A 9 -20.05 9.54 21.81
CA ILE A 9 -18.71 10.05 21.47
C ILE A 9 -18.90 11.18 20.48
N SER A 10 -18.87 12.40 21.03
CA SER A 10 -18.87 13.64 20.26
C SER A 10 -17.76 13.58 19.21
N HIS A 11 -18.07 13.91 17.95
CA HIS A 11 -17.09 13.92 16.86
C HIS A 11 -15.83 14.75 17.20
N LEU A 12 -15.97 15.77 18.06
CA LEU A 12 -14.84 16.57 18.55
C LEU A 12 -13.85 15.79 19.43
N GLN A 13 -14.32 14.83 20.23
CA GLN A 13 -13.44 13.98 21.06
C GLN A 13 -12.65 12.96 20.24
N ARG A 14 -13.00 12.73 18.97
CA ARG A 14 -12.27 11.85 18.05
C ARG A 14 -11.24 12.60 17.20
N LEU A 15 -11.16 13.93 17.30
CA LEU A 15 -10.24 14.74 16.51
C LEU A 15 -8.78 14.33 16.68
N TRP A 16 -8.38 13.95 17.89
CA TRP A 16 -7.03 13.49 18.17
C TRP A 16 -6.69 12.16 17.48
N LEU A 17 -7.67 11.26 17.29
CA LEU A 17 -7.47 10.00 16.55
C LEU A 17 -7.18 10.29 15.08
N TYR A 18 -7.93 11.23 14.49
CA TYR A 18 -7.69 11.66 13.11
C TYR A 18 -6.34 12.38 12.97
N ALA A 19 -5.98 13.24 13.92
CA ALA A 19 -4.69 13.93 13.92
C ALA A 19 -3.52 12.93 14.06
N LEU A 20 -3.62 11.99 15.00
CA LEU A 20 -2.61 10.96 15.21
C LEU A 20 -2.50 10.03 13.98
N GLY A 21 -3.63 9.56 13.45
CA GLY A 21 -3.67 8.74 12.25
C GLY A 21 -3.07 9.45 11.04
N GLY A 22 -3.39 10.73 10.86
CA GLY A 22 -2.80 11.58 9.82
C GLY A 22 -1.29 11.75 9.99
N LEU A 23 -0.81 11.98 11.22
CA LEU A 23 0.63 12.10 11.51
C LEU A 23 1.38 10.79 11.23
N VAL A 24 0.82 9.66 11.64
CA VAL A 24 1.40 8.32 11.36
C VAL A 24 1.44 8.08 9.85
N MET A 25 0.35 8.35 9.14
CA MET A 25 0.28 8.16 7.69
C MET A 25 1.27 9.08 6.95
N LEU A 26 1.43 10.32 7.41
CA LEU A 26 2.43 11.25 6.87
C LEU A 26 3.85 10.75 7.11
N PHE A 27 4.15 10.24 8.32
CA PHE A 27 5.44 9.65 8.63
C PHE A 27 5.75 8.41 7.76
N LEU A 28 4.76 7.54 7.54
CA LEU A 28 4.92 6.33 6.71
C LEU A 28 5.10 6.68 5.22
N ILE A 29 4.45 7.73 4.72
CA ILE A 29 4.50 8.14 3.31
C ILE A 29 5.71 9.05 3.03
N ALA A 30 6.24 9.77 4.03
CA ALA A 30 7.38 10.68 3.89
C ALA A 30 8.57 10.11 3.08
N PRO A 31 9.10 8.90 3.37
CA PRO A 31 10.23 8.36 2.59
C PRO A 31 9.86 8.11 1.12
N SER A 32 8.64 7.67 0.84
CA SER A 32 8.16 7.47 -0.54
C SER A 32 8.08 8.80 -1.30
N VAL A 33 7.65 9.88 -0.65
CA VAL A 33 7.62 11.22 -1.24
C VAL A 33 9.03 11.73 -1.57
N ILE A 34 9.99 11.49 -0.68
CA ILE A 34 11.40 11.84 -0.93
C ILE A 34 11.91 11.11 -2.18
N ILE A 35 11.63 9.81 -2.32
CA ILE A 35 12.02 9.03 -3.51
C ILE A 35 11.36 9.58 -4.77
N VAL A 36 10.07 9.96 -4.71
CA VAL A 36 9.37 10.56 -5.84
C VAL A 36 9.99 11.91 -6.24
N ILE A 37 10.37 12.76 -5.29
CA ILE A 37 11.05 14.04 -5.63
C ILE A 37 12.41 13.76 -6.29
N MET A 38 13.15 12.79 -5.75
CA MET A 38 14.46 12.40 -6.28
C MET A 38 14.39 11.76 -7.67
N SER A 39 13.28 11.11 -8.04
CA SER A 39 13.12 10.51 -9.38
C SER A 39 13.06 11.56 -10.48
N PHE A 40 12.79 12.83 -10.14
CA PHE A 40 12.87 13.97 -11.05
C PHE A 40 14.24 14.67 -11.02
N SER A 41 15.25 14.15 -10.32
CA SER A 41 16.58 14.77 -10.30
C SER A 41 17.37 14.47 -11.57
N GLY A 42 18.00 15.50 -12.17
CA GLY A 42 18.92 15.39 -13.30
C GLY A 42 20.34 14.97 -12.93
N SER A 43 20.67 14.95 -11.63
CA SER A 43 21.98 14.55 -11.10
C SER A 43 22.14 13.02 -11.11
N THR A 44 23.38 12.56 -11.31
CA THR A 44 23.76 11.14 -11.15
C THR A 44 23.95 10.78 -9.66
N LEU A 45 24.09 11.78 -8.80
CA LEU A 45 24.21 11.64 -7.35
C LEU A 45 22.86 11.92 -6.68
N LEU A 46 22.43 11.00 -5.80
CA LEU A 46 21.25 11.15 -4.94
C LEU A 46 21.52 12.22 -3.87
N GLU A 47 21.46 13.48 -4.27
CA GLU A 47 21.61 14.63 -3.38
C GLU A 47 20.26 15.29 -3.15
N PHE A 48 19.89 15.46 -1.88
CA PHE A 48 18.65 16.10 -1.49
C PHE A 48 18.95 17.52 -1.00
N PRO A 49 18.31 18.57 -1.54
CA PRO A 49 17.33 18.61 -2.63
C PRO A 49 17.96 18.61 -4.06
N PRO A 50 17.23 18.17 -5.11
CA PRO A 50 17.72 18.20 -6.48
C PRO A 50 18.09 19.62 -6.93
N GLN A 51 19.30 19.82 -7.45
CA GLN A 51 19.70 21.11 -8.03
C GLN A 51 19.11 21.32 -9.43
N GLU A 52 18.83 20.23 -10.14
CA GLU A 52 18.28 20.24 -11.50
C GLU A 52 17.11 19.26 -11.60
N TRP A 53 16.05 19.68 -12.27
CA TRP A 53 14.87 18.87 -12.57
C TRP A 53 14.99 18.25 -13.96
N SER A 54 14.80 16.93 -14.07
CA SER A 54 14.91 16.17 -15.32
C SER A 54 13.97 14.97 -15.34
N LEU A 55 13.48 14.63 -16.53
CA LEU A 55 12.70 13.41 -16.80
C LEU A 55 13.56 12.28 -17.39
N ARG A 56 14.89 12.43 -17.42
CA ARG A 56 15.83 11.47 -18.04
C ARG A 56 15.59 10.02 -17.59
N TRP A 57 15.31 9.80 -16.31
CA TRP A 57 15.06 8.46 -15.77
C TRP A 57 13.75 7.85 -16.28
N TYR A 58 12.72 8.67 -16.43
CA TYR A 58 11.45 8.24 -17.03
C TYR A 58 11.64 7.92 -18.51
N GLU A 59 12.33 8.78 -19.26
CA GLU A 59 12.64 8.55 -20.68
C GLU A 59 13.48 7.28 -20.88
N SER A 60 14.51 7.08 -20.04
CA SER A 60 15.34 5.87 -20.06
C SER A 60 14.53 4.61 -19.76
N TYR A 61 13.58 4.68 -18.83
CA TYR A 61 12.71 3.55 -18.48
C TYR A 61 11.76 3.19 -19.63
N PHE A 62 11.09 4.18 -20.23
CA PHE A 62 10.15 3.92 -21.33
C PHE A 62 10.83 3.58 -22.65
N GLY A 63 12.08 4.04 -22.85
CA GLY A 63 12.90 3.73 -24.00
C GLY A 63 13.54 2.33 -23.97
N SER A 64 13.73 1.72 -22.79
CA SER A 64 14.28 0.37 -22.67
C SER A 64 13.19 -0.70 -22.75
N ILE A 65 13.39 -1.65 -23.66
CA ILE A 65 12.51 -2.80 -23.80
C ILE A 65 12.64 -3.74 -22.59
N GLU A 66 13.85 -3.89 -22.04
CA GLU A 66 14.15 -4.75 -20.91
C GLU A 66 13.40 -4.31 -19.64
N TRP A 67 13.40 -3.01 -19.34
CA TRP A 67 12.70 -2.45 -18.18
C TRP A 67 11.17 -2.61 -18.30
N ARG A 68 10.63 -2.43 -19.51
CA ARG A 68 9.20 -2.60 -19.77
C ARG A 68 8.77 -4.05 -19.69
N ASP A 69 9.51 -4.97 -20.30
CA ASP A 69 9.21 -6.39 -20.27
C ASP A 69 9.31 -6.97 -18.86
N ALA A 70 10.34 -6.58 -18.10
CA ALA A 70 10.47 -6.95 -16.69
C ALA A 70 9.26 -6.48 -15.86
N THR A 71 8.75 -5.28 -16.13
CA THR A 71 7.56 -4.75 -15.46
C THR A 71 6.30 -5.53 -15.82
N VAL A 72 6.11 -5.85 -17.11
CA VAL A 72 4.97 -6.65 -17.58
C VAL A 72 4.99 -8.05 -16.96
N VAL A 73 6.16 -8.70 -16.93
CA VAL A 73 6.33 -10.01 -16.28
C VAL A 73 5.98 -9.91 -14.79
N SER A 74 6.49 -8.89 -14.09
CA SER A 74 6.22 -8.69 -12.66
C SER A 74 4.72 -8.50 -12.37
N VAL A 75 4.04 -7.65 -13.15
CA VAL A 75 2.60 -7.43 -13.02
C VAL A 75 1.82 -8.72 -13.30
N LYS A 76 2.17 -9.46 -14.35
CA LYS A 76 1.53 -10.73 -14.69
C LYS A 76 1.67 -11.76 -13.56
N VAL A 77 2.87 -11.91 -13.02
CA VAL A 77 3.12 -12.82 -11.89
C VAL A 77 2.33 -12.36 -10.66
N ALA A 78 2.39 -11.08 -10.30
CA ALA A 78 1.68 -10.53 -9.13
C ALA A 78 0.17 -10.80 -9.19
N VAL A 79 -0.47 -10.58 -10.35
CA VAL A 79 -1.91 -10.82 -10.54
C VAL A 79 -2.25 -12.31 -10.41
N MET A 80 -1.49 -13.18 -11.08
CA MET A 80 -1.73 -14.62 -11.01
C MET A 80 -1.55 -15.15 -9.58
N THR A 81 -0.51 -14.70 -8.89
CA THR A 81 -0.26 -15.03 -7.49
C THR A 81 -1.38 -14.52 -6.59
N ALA A 82 -1.83 -13.28 -6.75
CA ALA A 82 -2.90 -12.72 -5.93
C ALA A 82 -4.20 -13.52 -6.05
N ILE A 83 -4.58 -13.94 -7.26
CA ILE A 83 -5.77 -14.76 -7.51
C ILE A 83 -5.63 -16.11 -6.81
N VAL A 84 -4.54 -16.85 -7.08
CA VAL A 84 -4.34 -18.19 -6.54
C VAL A 84 -4.23 -18.15 -5.01
N ALA A 85 -3.44 -17.22 -4.46
CA ALA A 85 -3.27 -17.08 -3.02
C ALA A 85 -4.57 -16.72 -2.31
N THR A 86 -5.39 -15.84 -2.89
CA THR A 86 -6.68 -15.46 -2.29
C THR A 86 -7.65 -16.63 -2.28
N LEU A 87 -7.76 -17.38 -3.38
CA LEU A 87 -8.64 -18.54 -3.47
C LEU A 87 -8.22 -19.63 -2.47
N LEU A 88 -6.94 -19.98 -2.44
CA LEU A 88 -6.40 -20.99 -1.52
C LEU A 88 -6.51 -20.53 -0.07
N GLY A 89 -6.17 -19.28 0.23
CA GLY A 89 -6.28 -18.70 1.57
C GLY A 89 -7.73 -18.69 2.07
N THR A 90 -8.69 -18.33 1.21
CA THR A 90 -10.12 -18.34 1.54
C THR A 90 -10.62 -19.77 1.79
N ALA A 91 -10.25 -20.72 0.94
CA ALA A 91 -10.62 -22.13 1.12
C ALA A 91 -10.04 -22.72 2.42
N ALA A 92 -8.79 -22.41 2.73
CA ALA A 92 -8.14 -22.82 3.97
C ALA A 92 -8.83 -22.21 5.20
N ALA A 93 -9.12 -20.91 5.18
CA ALA A 93 -9.85 -20.23 6.25
C ALA A 93 -11.24 -20.86 6.48
N TYR A 94 -11.96 -21.18 5.40
CA TYR A 94 -13.25 -21.85 5.48
C TYR A 94 -13.14 -23.25 6.12
N ALA A 95 -12.16 -24.05 5.70
CA ALA A 95 -11.95 -25.39 6.25
C ALA A 95 -11.61 -25.38 7.75
N ILE A 96 -10.76 -24.44 8.19
CA ILE A 96 -10.41 -24.26 9.61
C ILE A 96 -11.65 -23.85 10.42
N ASN A 97 -12.42 -22.89 9.94
CA ASN A 97 -13.64 -22.43 10.61
C ASN A 97 -14.68 -23.56 10.71
N ALA A 98 -14.89 -24.32 9.64
CA ALA A 98 -15.84 -25.44 9.60
C ALA A 98 -15.43 -26.62 10.51
N ARG A 99 -14.13 -26.86 10.72
CA ARG A 99 -13.63 -27.90 11.64
C ARG A 99 -13.74 -27.50 13.12
N THR A 100 -13.55 -26.22 13.43
CA THR A 100 -13.58 -25.70 14.82
C THR A 100 -14.98 -25.83 15.45
N LEU A 101 -16.05 -25.68 14.65
CA LEU A 101 -17.43 -25.91 15.08
C LEU A 101 -17.74 -27.36 15.47
N ARG A 102 -16.91 -28.33 15.03
CA ARG A 102 -17.15 -29.76 15.25
C ARG A 102 -16.48 -30.35 16.49
N LEU A 103 -15.59 -29.61 17.15
CA LEU A 103 -14.86 -30.04 18.36
C LEU A 103 -15.42 -29.41 19.65
N THR A 104 -16.38 -28.50 19.55
CA THR A 104 -17.02 -27.82 20.71
C THR A 104 -18.49 -28.23 20.87
N GLY A 105 -18.92 -29.33 20.23
CA GLY A 105 -20.25 -29.92 20.35
C GLY A 105 -20.20 -31.32 20.93
#